data_AF-A0A968B8T3-F1
#
_entry.id   AF-A0A968B8T3-F1
#
_cell.length_a   1.000
_cell.length_b   1.000
_cell.length_c   1.000
_cell.angle_alpha   90.00
_cell.angle_beta   90.00
_cell.angle_gamma   90.00
#
_symmetry.space_group_name_H-M   'P 1'
#
loop_
_entity.id
_entity.type
_entity.pdbx_description
1 polymer ?
#
loop_
_entity_poly.entity_id
_entity_poly.type
_entity_poly.pdbx_seq_one_letter_code
_entity_poly.pdbx_strand_id
1 'polypeptide(L)'
;SKVVAGMLIGGTIPYFLGALTMGSVGRTAQQMVEEVRRQFREITGLMEGEAKADYARCVEISTKSSIREMIWPGVTAVAAPIFIGWLLGAEALGGFLAGALVSGVMLALMMANAGGAWDNAKKY
;
A
#
# COMPACT_ATOMS: atom_id res chain seq x y z
N SER A 1 -15.95 18.58 21.35
CA SER A 1 -16.82 18.52 20.14
C SER A 1 -16.64 17.17 19.47
N LYS A 2 -17.73 16.40 19.28
CA LYS A 2 -17.68 15.07 18.65
C LYS A 2 -17.19 15.12 17.19
N VAL A 3 -17.50 16.21 16.49
CA VAL A 3 -17.06 16.48 15.12
C VAL A 3 -15.54 16.63 15.01
N VAL A 4 -14.92 17.41 15.90
CA VAL A 4 -13.45 17.62 15.90
C VAL A 4 -12.71 16.32 16.20
N ALA A 5 -13.21 15.52 17.16
CA ALA A 5 -12.66 14.22 17.46
C ALA A 5 -12.75 13.28 16.25
N GLY A 6 -13.90 13.23 15.58
CA GLY A 6 -14.09 12.51 14.34
C GLY A 6 -13.10 12.94 13.25
N MET A 7 -12.95 14.25 13.05
CA MET A 7 -12.04 14.83 12.04
C MET A 7 -10.57 14.45 12.26
N LEU A 8 -10.09 14.51 13.51
CA LEU A 8 -8.74 14.07 13.83
C LEU A 8 -8.54 12.58 13.55
N ILE A 9 -9.49 11.73 13.96
CA ILE A 9 -9.42 10.28 13.68
C ILE A 9 -9.44 10.03 12.17
N GLY A 10 -10.40 10.61 11.45
CA GLY A 10 -10.51 10.45 10.00
C GLY A 10 -9.27 10.92 9.27
N GLY A 11 -8.67 12.03 9.70
CA GLY A 11 -7.44 12.57 9.14
C GLY A 11 -6.27 11.59 9.18
N THR A 12 -6.20 10.71 10.18
CA THR A 12 -5.13 9.71 10.33
C THR A 12 -5.32 8.46 9.47
N ILE A 13 -6.55 8.14 9.07
CA ILE A 13 -6.86 6.90 8.35
C ILE A 13 -6.09 6.76 7.03
N PRO A 14 -5.99 7.79 6.16
CA PRO A 14 -5.21 7.69 4.92
C PRO A 14 -3.73 7.36 5.18
N TYR A 15 -3.12 7.91 6.22
CA TYR A 15 -1.74 7.61 6.59
C TYR A 15 -1.60 6.18 7.10
N PHE A 16 -2.55 5.70 7.90
CA PHE A 16 -2.58 4.31 8.36
C PHE A 16 -2.71 3.32 7.19
N LEU A 17 -3.62 3.58 6.24
CA LEU A 17 -3.76 2.77 5.02
C LEU A 17 -2.50 2.83 4.15
N GLY A 18 -1.87 3.99 4.04
CA GLY A 18 -0.58 4.16 3.37
C GLY A 18 0.51 3.31 4.03
N ALA A 19 0.61 3.32 5.36
CA ALA A 19 1.58 2.52 6.09
C ALA A 19 1.38 1.00 5.88
N LEU A 20 0.13 0.52 5.92
CA LEU A 20 -0.19 -0.88 5.64
C LEU A 20 0.21 -1.29 4.22
N THR A 21 -0.14 -0.49 3.22
CA THR A 21 0.15 -0.80 1.83
C THR A 21 1.66 -0.74 1.53
N MET A 22 2.36 0.30 1.99
CA MET A 22 3.82 0.41 1.83
C MET A 22 4.57 -0.71 2.55
N GLY A 23 4.17 -1.06 3.78
CA GLY A 23 4.79 -2.17 4.51
C GLY A 23 4.60 -3.52 3.81
N SER A 24 3.44 -3.73 3.18
CA SER A 24 3.13 -4.93 2.39
C SER A 24 3.97 -5.02 1.12
N VAL A 25 4.13 -3.90 0.41
CA VAL A 25 5.02 -3.81 -0.76
C VAL A 25 6.46 -4.09 -0.35
N GLY A 26 6.94 -3.52 0.77
CA GLY A 26 8.30 -3.74 1.27
C GLY A 26 8.61 -5.22 1.54
N ARG A 27 7.72 -5.94 2.24
CA ARG A 27 7.88 -7.38 2.48
C ARG A 27 7.89 -8.19 1.18
N THR A 28 7.00 -7.88 0.25
CA THR A 28 6.91 -8.58 -1.04
C THR A 28 8.13 -8.31 -1.91
N ALA A 29 8.63 -7.06 -1.92
CA ALA A 29 9.83 -6.69 -2.64
C ALA A 29 11.07 -7.43 -2.11
N GLN A 30 11.19 -7.62 -0.79
CA GLN A 30 12.28 -8.38 -0.20
C GLN A 30 12.27 -9.85 -0.68
N GLN A 31 11.09 -10.49 -0.69
CA GLN A 31 10.93 -11.85 -1.22
C GLN A 31 11.29 -11.94 -2.71
N MET A 32 10.88 -10.93 -3.50
CA MET A 32 11.24 -10.84 -4.92
C MET A 32 12.75 -10.72 -5.12
N VAL A 33 13.44 -9.90 -4.33
CA VAL A 33 14.90 -9.73 -4.39
C VAL A 33 15.62 -11.02 -4.02
N GLU A 34 15.17 -11.71 -2.99
CA GLU A 34 15.73 -13.00 -2.57
C GLU A 34 15.56 -14.07 -3.66
N GLU A 35 14.40 -14.13 -4.30
CA GLU A 35 14.13 -15.04 -5.42
C GLU A 35 14.99 -14.73 -6.65
N VAL A 36 15.09 -13.46 -7.04
CA VAL A 36 15.96 -13.06 -8.16
C VAL A 36 17.42 -13.40 -7.88
N ARG A 37 17.90 -13.15 -6.65
CA ARG A 37 19.25 -13.53 -6.22
C ARG A 37 19.47 -15.04 -6.25
N ARG A 38 18.46 -15.82 -5.84
CA ARG A 38 18.49 -17.28 -5.92
C ARG A 38 18.64 -17.74 -7.37
N GLN A 39 17.84 -17.20 -8.29
CA GLN A 39 17.91 -17.54 -9.71
C GLN A 39 19.28 -17.23 -10.31
N PHE A 40 19.86 -16.06 -10.03
CA PHE A 40 21.21 -15.71 -10.50
C PHE A 40 22.31 -16.62 -9.95
N ARG A 41 22.13 -17.17 -8.75
CA ARG A 41 23.13 -18.05 -8.11
C ARG A 41 22.99 -19.52 -8.54
N GLU A 42 21.77 -19.99 -8.76
CA GLU A 42 21.47 -21.41 -8.97
C GLU A 42 21.28 -21.79 -10.44
N ILE A 43 20.83 -20.86 -11.29
CA ILE A 43 20.61 -21.13 -12.72
C ILE A 43 21.90 -20.82 -13.49
N THR A 44 22.63 -21.86 -13.87
CA THR A 44 23.83 -21.73 -14.71
C THR A 44 23.49 -21.17 -16.09
N GLY A 45 24.28 -20.21 -16.58
CA GLY A 45 24.05 -19.55 -17.88
C GLY A 45 23.06 -18.37 -17.81
N LEU A 46 22.46 -18.08 -16.66
CA LEU A 46 21.48 -16.99 -16.55
C LEU A 46 22.14 -15.60 -16.62
N MET A 47 23.30 -15.43 -16.00
CA MET A 47 24.04 -14.16 -16.06
C MET A 47 24.67 -13.92 -17.43
N GLU A 48 25.04 -15.01 -18.10
CA GLU A 48 25.62 -15.03 -19.44
C GLU A 48 24.54 -14.87 -20.54
N GLY A 49 23.25 -14.97 -20.17
CA GLY A 49 22.12 -14.85 -21.09
C GLY A 49 21.83 -16.11 -21.92
N GLU A 50 22.44 -17.24 -21.57
CA GLU A 50 22.30 -18.53 -22.24
C GLU A 50 21.15 -19.38 -21.67
N ALA A 51 20.70 -19.08 -20.45
CA ALA A 51 19.58 -19.74 -19.78
C ALA A 51 18.36 -18.82 -19.57
N LYS A 52 17.17 -19.42 -19.44
CA LYS A 52 15.92 -18.69 -19.20
C LYS A 52 15.64 -18.56 -17.70
N ALA A 53 15.21 -17.37 -17.27
CA ALA A 53 14.75 -17.12 -15.91
C ALA A 53 13.42 -17.82 -15.62
N ASP A 54 13.18 -18.11 -14.35
CA ASP A 54 11.88 -18.60 -13.87
C ASP A 54 10.98 -17.40 -13.52
N TYR A 55 10.27 -16.90 -14.54
CA TYR A 55 9.31 -15.82 -14.38
C TYR A 55 8.06 -16.25 -13.61
N ALA A 56 7.66 -17.52 -13.72
CA ALA A 56 6.45 -18.03 -13.08
C ALA A 56 6.56 -17.90 -11.56
N ARG A 57 7.76 -18.16 -11.01
CA ARG A 57 8.00 -18.00 -9.58
C ARG A 57 7.85 -16.57 -9.09
N CYS A 58 8.39 -15.60 -9.83
CA CYS A 58 8.23 -14.17 -9.52
C CYS A 58 6.76 -13.72 -9.58
N VAL A 59 6.00 -14.20 -10.56
CA VAL A 59 4.56 -13.94 -10.68
C VAL A 59 3.79 -14.54 -9.51
N GLU A 60 4.14 -15.76 -9.08
CA GLU A 60 3.50 -16.42 -7.94
C GLU A 60 3.71 -15.64 -6.63
N ILE A 61 4.93 -15.17 -6.38
CA ILE A 61 5.27 -14.37 -5.18
C ILE A 61 4.41 -13.11 -5.13
N SER A 62 4.36 -12.34 -6.22
CA SER A 62 3.60 -11.10 -6.25
C SER A 62 2.09 -11.35 -6.13
N THR A 63 1.56 -12.37 -6.82
CA THR A 63 0.12 -12.71 -6.80
C THR A 63 -0.32 -13.17 -5.41
N LYS A 64 0.42 -14.09 -4.79
CA LYS A 64 0.06 -14.64 -3.48
C LYS A 64 0.14 -13.57 -2.39
N SER A 65 1.17 -12.74 -2.41
CA SER A 65 1.36 -11.67 -1.42
C SER A 65 0.33 -10.57 -1.59
N SER A 66 0.02 -10.14 -2.82
CA SER A 66 -0.98 -9.08 -3.05
C SER A 66 -2.39 -9.51 -2.59
N ILE A 67 -2.83 -10.73 -2.89
CA ILE A 67 -4.13 -11.23 -2.42
C ILE A 67 -4.21 -11.26 -0.90
N ARG A 68 -3.13 -11.70 -0.23
CA ARG A 68 -3.11 -11.80 1.24
C ARG A 68 -3.06 -10.43 1.92
N GLU A 69 -2.23 -9.53 1.42
CA GLU A 69 -1.95 -8.25 2.07
C GLU A 69 -3.06 -7.21 1.84
N MET A 70 -3.82 -7.30 0.73
CA MET A 70 -4.93 -6.38 0.46
C MET A 70 -6.13 -6.53 1.40
N ILE A 71 -6.25 -7.65 2.12
CA ILE A 71 -7.37 -7.90 3.04
C ILE A 71 -7.43 -6.82 4.13
N TRP A 72 -6.29 -6.49 4.75
CA TRP A 72 -6.26 -5.55 5.88
C TRP A 72 -6.62 -4.11 5.50
N PRO A 73 -6.01 -3.50 4.46
CA PRO A 73 -6.43 -2.18 3.99
C PRO A 73 -7.90 -2.14 3.57
N GLY A 74 -8.38 -3.18 2.86
CA GLY A 74 -9.76 -3.24 2.38
C GLY A 74 -10.78 -3.31 3.52
N VAL A 75 -10.55 -4.20 4.50
CA VAL A 75 -11.40 -4.32 5.68
C VAL A 75 -11.39 -3.01 6.48
N THR A 76 -10.22 -2.40 6.69
CA THR A 76 -10.12 -1.14 7.45
C THR A 76 -10.92 -0.02 6.78
N ALA A 77 -10.84 0.12 5.46
CA ALA A 77 -11.56 1.15 4.71
C ALA A 77 -13.08 1.05 4.86
N VAL A 78 -13.62 -0.17 4.91
CA VAL A 78 -15.07 -0.41 5.06
C VAL A 78 -15.51 -0.36 6.53
N ALA A 79 -14.74 -0.97 7.43
CA ALA A 79 -15.12 -1.10 8.83
C ALA A 79 -14.97 0.21 9.62
N ALA A 80 -13.99 1.05 9.32
CA ALA A 80 -13.72 2.29 10.06
C ALA A 80 -14.93 3.24 10.14
N PRO A 81 -15.60 3.62 9.03
CA PRO A 81 -16.77 4.51 9.12
C PRO A 81 -17.96 3.85 9.86
N ILE A 82 -18.16 2.54 9.71
CA ILE A 82 -19.21 1.81 10.43
C ILE A 82 -18.96 1.85 11.94
N PHE A 83 -17.72 1.60 12.35
CA PHE A 83 -17.31 1.59 13.75
C PHE A 83 -17.43 2.98 14.39
N ILE A 84 -17.00 4.03 13.68
CA ILE A 84 -17.12 5.42 14.15
C ILE A 84 -18.59 5.84 14.25
N GLY A 85 -19.41 5.51 13.25
CA GLY A 85 -20.85 5.81 13.26
C GLY A 85 -21.58 5.13 14.41
N TRP A 86 -21.24 3.87 14.70
CA TRP A 86 -21.86 3.10 15.78
C TRP A 86 -21.42 3.56 17.18
N LEU A 87 -20.14 3.86 17.39
CA LEU A 87 -19.62 4.24 18.72
C LEU A 87 -19.78 5.72 19.07
N LEU A 88 -19.52 6.62 18.12
CA LEU A 88 -19.40 8.05 18.38
C LEU A 88 -20.57 8.86 17.81
N GLY A 89 -21.41 8.23 16.97
CA GLY A 89 -22.61 8.81 16.38
C GLY A 89 -22.38 9.57 15.08
N ALA A 90 -23.48 10.03 14.47
CA ALA A 90 -23.49 10.65 13.14
C ALA A 90 -22.64 11.93 13.05
N GLU A 91 -22.58 12.75 14.11
CA GLU A 91 -21.77 13.97 14.13
C GLU A 91 -20.27 13.67 14.03
N ALA A 92 -19.79 12.67 14.78
CA ALA A 92 -18.39 12.24 14.72
C ALA A 92 -18.08 11.59 13.37
N LEU A 93 -19.01 10.83 12.80
CA LEU A 93 -18.87 10.26 11.46
C LEU A 93 -18.73 11.35 10.39
N GLY A 94 -19.53 12.42 10.46
CA GLY A 94 -19.40 13.57 9.56
C GLY A 94 -18.01 14.22 9.65
N GLY A 95 -17.50 14.41 10.88
CA GLY A 95 -16.13 14.86 11.11
C GLY A 95 -15.09 13.91 10.51
N PHE A 96 -15.23 12.60 10.75
CA PHE A 96 -14.35 11.56 10.24
C PHE A 96 -14.25 11.56 8.71
N LEU A 97 -15.39 11.63 8.02
CA LEU A 97 -15.41 11.68 6.56
C LEU A 97 -14.74 12.94 6.02
N ALA A 98 -14.99 14.10 6.64
CA ALA A 98 -14.35 15.36 6.27
C ALA A 98 -12.82 15.31 6.47
N GLY A 99 -12.37 14.80 7.63
CA GLY A 99 -10.95 14.65 7.94
C GLY A 99 -10.24 13.70 6.98
N ALA A 100 -10.83 12.52 6.74
CA ALA A 100 -10.28 11.51 5.83
C ALA A 100 -10.21 12.01 4.38
N LEU A 101 -11.19 12.78 3.93
CA LEU A 101 -11.20 13.37 2.60
C LEU A 101 -10.06 14.38 2.42
N VAL A 102 -9.95 15.37 3.31
CA VAL A 102 -8.97 16.45 3.16
C VAL A 102 -7.55 15.92 3.29
N SER A 103 -7.26 15.06 4.27
CA SER A 103 -5.93 14.47 4.40
C SER A 103 -5.63 13.45 3.30
N GLY A 104 -6.62 12.66 2.89
CA GLY A 104 -6.48 11.63 1.88
C GLY A 104 -6.15 12.20 0.50
N VAL A 105 -6.84 13.26 0.08
CA VAL A 105 -6.57 13.92 -1.22
C VAL A 105 -5.16 14.50 -1.25
N MET A 106 -4.74 15.18 -0.17
CA MET A 106 -3.40 15.76 -0.10
C MET A 106 -2.31 14.69 -0.15
N LEU A 107 -2.47 13.60 0.62
CA LEU A 107 -1.54 12.48 0.62
C LEU A 107 -1.49 11.78 -0.75
N ALA A 108 -2.63 11.54 -1.38
CA ALA A 108 -2.72 10.89 -2.68
C ALA A 108 -2.00 11.70 -3.77
N LEU A 109 -2.24 13.02 -3.83
CA LEU A 109 -1.58 13.91 -4.78
C LEU A 109 -0.07 13.95 -4.55
N MET A 110 0.36 14.04 -3.29
CA MET A 110 1.78 14.04 -2.93
C MET A 110 2.46 12.74 -3.39
N MET A 111 1.87 11.58 -3.06
CA MET A 111 2.44 10.28 -3.40
C MET A 111 2.49 10.05 -4.92
N ALA A 112 1.44 10.41 -5.65
CA ALA A 112 1.38 10.28 -7.10
C ALA A 112 2.42 11.16 -7.81
N ASN A 113 2.49 12.44 -7.42
CA ASN A 113 3.40 13.39 -8.05
C ASN A 113 4.86 13.11 -7.69
N ALA A 114 5.16 12.78 -6.43
CA ALA A 114 6.53 12.44 -6.01
C ALA A 114 7.01 11.17 -6.72
N GLY A 115 6.17 10.13 -6.79
CA GLY A 115 6.49 8.89 -7.50
C GLY A 115 6.72 9.13 -9.00
N GLY A 116 5.86 9.91 -9.65
CA GLY A 116 6.01 10.28 -11.05
C GLY A 116 7.25 11.13 -11.32
N ALA A 117 7.58 12.07 -10.42
CA ALA A 117 8.79 12.88 -10.52
C ALA A 117 10.06 12.02 -10.41
N TRP A 118 10.11 11.06 -9.49
CA TRP A 118 11.25 10.14 -9.38
C TRP A 118 11.37 9.20 -10.59
N ASP A 119 10.27 8.66 -11.11
CA ASP A 119 10.34 7.81 -12.30
C ASP A 119 10.80 8.58 -13.54
N ASN A 120 10.33 9.82 -13.70
CA ASN A 120 10.78 10.69 -14.78
C ASN A 120 12.26 11.07 -14.61
N ALA A 121 12.69 11.46 -13.40
CA ALA A 121 14.08 11.80 -13.14
C ALA A 121 15.06 10.64 -13.38
N LYS A 122 14.63 9.38 -13.21
CA LYS A 122 15.42 8.19 -13.57
C LYS A 122 15.58 8.03 -15.10
N LYS A 123 14.64 8.55 -15.89
CA LYS A 123 14.63 8.44 -17.36
C LYS A 123 15.39 9.57 -18.06
N TYR A 124 15.57 10.71 -17.39
CA TYR A 124 16.40 11.84 -17.86
C TYR A 124 17.85 11.66 -17.40
#